data_AF-A0A1R1C4L8-F1
#
_entry.id   AF-A0A1R1C4L8-F1
#
_cell.length_a   1.000
_cell.length_b   1.000
_cell.length_c   1.000
_cell.angle_alpha   90.00
_cell.angle_beta   90.00
_cell.angle_gamma   90.00
#
_symmetry.space_group_name_H-M   'P 1'
#
loop_
_entity.id
_entity.type
_entity.pdbx_description
1 polymer ?
#
loop_
_entity_poly.entity_id
_entity_poly.type
_entity_poly.pdbx_seq_one_letter_code
_entity_poly.pdbx_strand_id
1 'polypeptide(L)'
;MSKNMAFFMKGQAAEVKEEEVIITQRYKDEKGKVIPFIMKALGTTRIDELETECTKPEIKKGKKVGEKLDGKRLSLRIAIESTLYPDFRNAELLKSYGLTDPVDLAKAVLSVGGEYMEWMQESNRINGFDESEDELIDDVKN
;
A
#
# COMPACT_ATOMS: atom_id res chain seq x y z
N MET A 1 31.11 0.23 18.25
CA MET A 1 30.25 1.42 18.35
C MET A 1 29.65 1.49 19.75
N SER A 2 29.70 2.64 20.41
CA SER A 2 29.05 2.82 21.72
C SER A 2 27.53 2.91 21.52
N LYS A 3 26.75 2.21 22.35
CA LYS A 3 25.27 2.27 22.30
C LYS A 3 24.83 3.64 22.81
N ASN A 4 24.18 4.45 21.96
CA ASN A 4 23.71 5.80 22.30
C ASN A 4 22.28 6.02 21.78
N MET A 5 21.37 6.43 22.68
CA MET A 5 19.97 6.72 22.35
C MET A 5 19.80 7.93 21.42
N ALA A 6 20.79 8.82 21.33
CA ALA A 6 20.75 9.99 20.45
C ALA A 6 20.47 9.61 19.00
N PHE A 7 20.95 8.45 18.52
CA PHE A 7 20.71 7.98 17.14
C PHE A 7 19.24 7.69 16.82
N PHE A 8 18.38 7.50 17.83
CA PHE A 8 16.96 7.16 17.66
C PHE A 8 16.02 8.31 18.07
N MET A 9 16.56 9.47 18.44
CA MET A 9 15.74 10.63 18.80
C MET A 9 15.00 11.19 17.58
N LYS A 10 13.90 11.91 17.83
CA LYS A 10 13.07 12.52 16.79
C LYS A 10 13.91 13.33 15.80
N GLY A 11 13.72 13.08 14.51
CA GLY A 11 14.41 13.77 13.42
C GLY A 11 15.78 13.20 13.05
N GLN A 12 16.26 12.13 13.73
CA GLN A 12 17.51 11.44 13.35
C GLN A 12 17.29 10.33 12.32
N ALA A 13 16.09 9.75 12.29
CA ALA A 13 15.72 8.79 11.26
C ALA A 13 15.74 9.47 9.88
N ALA A 14 16.28 8.77 8.88
CA ALA A 14 16.19 9.20 7.50
C ALA A 14 14.72 9.31 7.09
N GLU A 15 14.40 10.30 6.25
CA GLU A 15 13.05 10.46 5.74
C GLU A 15 12.69 9.31 4.80
N VAL A 16 11.48 8.78 4.95
CA VAL A 16 10.91 7.83 3.99
C VAL A 16 10.73 8.56 2.66
N LYS A 17 11.43 8.10 1.63
CA LYS A 17 11.42 8.71 0.30
C LYS A 17 10.27 8.19 -0.54
N GLU A 18 9.92 8.98 -1.55
CA GLU A 18 9.03 8.55 -2.62
C GLU A 18 9.82 7.74 -3.64
N GLU A 19 9.18 6.72 -4.21
CA GLU A 19 9.74 5.86 -5.25
C GLU A 19 8.89 5.95 -6.53
N GLU A 20 9.55 6.08 -7.67
CA GLU A 20 8.92 5.93 -8.99
C GLU A 20 8.92 4.46 -9.39
N VAL A 21 7.74 3.90 -9.66
CA VAL A 21 7.55 2.49 -9.98
C VAL A 21 6.78 2.33 -11.29
N ILE A 22 7.29 1.50 -12.21
CA ILE A 22 6.64 1.22 -13.48
C ILE A 22 5.73 -0.01 -13.35
N ILE A 23 4.47 0.23 -12.97
CA ILE A 23 3.45 -0.83 -12.83
C ILE A 23 2.86 -1.27 -14.18
N THR A 24 2.64 -0.32 -15.09
CA THR A 24 1.97 -0.56 -16.37
C THR A 24 2.58 0.26 -17.48
N GLN A 25 2.64 -0.34 -18.67
CA GLN A 25 3.13 0.30 -19.90
C GLN A 25 2.02 1.06 -20.66
N ARG A 26 0.76 1.00 -20.17
CA ARG A 26 -0.43 1.48 -20.88
C ARG A 26 -0.64 2.99 -20.76
N TYR A 27 -0.20 3.60 -19.65
CA TYR A 27 -0.32 5.04 -19.44
C TYR A 27 0.97 5.74 -19.86
N LYS A 28 0.86 6.62 -20.84
CA LYS A 28 1.97 7.38 -21.42
C LYS A 28 1.65 8.87 -21.45
N ASP A 29 2.67 9.70 -21.30
CA ASP A 29 2.55 11.15 -21.44
C ASP A 29 2.43 11.57 -22.91
N GLU A 30 2.30 12.88 -23.14
CA GLU A 30 2.20 13.48 -24.48
C GLU A 30 3.42 13.18 -25.38
N LYS A 31 4.56 12.80 -24.79
CA LYS A 31 5.80 12.45 -25.49
C LYS A 31 5.94 10.94 -25.70
N GLY A 32 4.95 10.15 -25.28
CA GLY A 32 4.96 8.69 -25.37
C GLY A 32 5.81 7.99 -24.30
N LYS A 33 6.27 8.71 -23.26
CA LYS A 33 7.01 8.12 -22.14
C LYS A 33 6.02 7.51 -21.15
N VAL A 34 6.33 6.31 -20.65
CA VAL A 34 5.53 5.64 -19.61
C VAL A 34 5.49 6.50 -18.36
N ILE A 35 4.29 6.65 -17.81
CA ILE A 35 4.05 7.41 -16.58
C ILE A 35 4.31 6.48 -15.39
N PRO A 36 5.32 6.75 -14.55
CA PRO A 36 5.53 5.98 -13.33
C PRO A 36 4.44 6.27 -12.30
N PHE A 37 4.17 5.27 -11.46
CA PHE A 37 3.48 5.47 -10.21
C PHE A 37 4.46 6.10 -9.22
N ILE A 38 3.98 7.01 -8.38
CA ILE A 38 4.76 7.54 -7.27
C ILE A 38 4.19 6.93 -6.00
N MET A 39 5.03 6.20 -5.27
CA MET A 39 4.62 5.45 -4.09
C MET A 39 5.49 5.75 -2.87
N LYS A 40 4.93 5.58 -1.67
CA LYS A 40 5.61 5.86 -0.40
C LYS A 40 5.09 4.94 0.72
N ALA A 41 5.99 4.51 1.60
CA ALA A 41 5.62 3.69 2.76
C ALA A 41 4.71 4.49 3.71
N LEU A 42 3.73 3.81 4.30
CA LEU A 42 2.89 4.39 5.34
C LEU A 42 3.59 4.33 6.70
N GLY A 43 3.32 5.32 7.55
CA GLY A 43 3.73 5.25 8.95
C GLY A 43 2.94 4.18 9.69
N THR A 44 3.57 3.50 10.65
CA THR A 44 2.96 2.43 11.45
C THR A 44 1.64 2.85 12.09
N THR A 45 1.57 4.06 12.66
CA THR A 45 0.32 4.59 13.24
C THR A 45 -0.82 4.65 12.22
N ARG A 46 -0.54 4.98 10.96
CA ARG A 46 -1.58 5.01 9.93
C ARG A 46 -2.03 3.60 9.53
N ILE A 47 -1.12 2.64 9.53
CA ILE A 47 -1.45 1.23 9.29
C ILE A 47 -2.34 0.70 10.43
N ASP A 48 -2.05 1.02 11.69
CA ASP A 48 -2.88 0.64 12.85
C ASP A 48 -4.30 1.23 12.75
N GLU A 49 -4.41 2.49 12.33
CA GLU A 49 -5.70 3.13 12.05
C GLU A 49 -6.46 2.40 10.94
N LEU A 50 -5.78 2.04 9.85
CA LEU A 50 -6.37 1.29 8.75
C LEU A 50 -6.85 -0.09 9.18
N GLU A 51 -6.09 -0.79 10.04
CA GLU A 51 -6.48 -2.09 10.60
C GLU A 51 -7.75 -1.95 11.42
N THR A 52 -7.83 -0.91 12.26
CA THR A 52 -9.02 -0.58 13.04
C THR A 52 -10.21 -0.26 12.13
N GLU A 53 -10.03 0.58 11.10
CA GLU A 53 -11.06 0.92 10.10
C GLU A 53 -11.56 -0.30 9.32
N CYS A 54 -10.69 -1.28 9.08
CA CYS A 54 -11.02 -2.51 8.36
C CYS A 54 -11.52 -3.64 9.27
N THR A 55 -11.57 -3.42 10.58
CA THR A 55 -12.10 -4.39 11.56
C THR A 55 -13.57 -4.13 11.81
N LYS A 56 -14.41 -5.14 11.53
CA LYS A 56 -15.87 -5.05 11.66
C LYS A 56 -16.36 -5.88 12.85
N PRO A 57 -17.39 -5.42 13.59
CA PRO A 57 -17.97 -6.22 14.66
C PRO A 57 -18.68 -7.45 14.07
N GLU A 58 -18.43 -8.61 14.65
CA GLU A 58 -19.19 -9.81 14.35
C GLU A 58 -20.46 -9.83 15.20
N ILE A 59 -21.63 -9.79 14.53
CA ILE A 59 -22.94 -9.77 15.18
C ILE A 59 -23.63 -11.12 14.98
N LYS A 60 -23.97 -11.80 16.08
CA LYS A 60 -24.76 -13.03 16.07
C LYS A 60 -26.00 -12.83 16.92
N LYS A 61 -27.18 -13.05 16.32
CA LYS A 61 -28.49 -12.84 16.99
C LYS A 61 -28.61 -11.45 17.66
N GLY A 62 -28.13 -10.40 16.99
CA GLY A 62 -28.21 -9.01 17.48
C GLY A 62 -27.24 -8.66 18.61
N LYS A 63 -26.31 -9.55 19.00
CA LYS A 63 -25.27 -9.28 20.00
C LYS A 63 -23.89 -9.31 19.35
N LYS A 64 -23.00 -8.39 19.75
CA LYS A 64 -21.58 -8.45 19.40
C LYS A 64 -20.97 -9.69 20.05
N VAL A 65 -20.42 -10.57 19.23
CA VAL A 65 -19.77 -11.81 19.68
C VAL A 65 -18.27 -11.83 19.40
N GLY A 66 -17.78 -10.84 18.65
CA GLY A 66 -16.37 -10.72 18.30
C GLY A 66 -16.13 -9.56 17.34
N GLU A 67 -14.95 -9.55 16.75
CA GLU A 67 -14.50 -8.64 15.71
C GLU A 67 -13.78 -9.45 14.64
N LYS A 68 -13.89 -9.01 13.39
CA LYS A 68 -13.25 -9.65 12.25
C LYS A 68 -12.60 -8.60 11.37
N LEU A 69 -11.29 -8.75 11.20
CA LEU A 69 -10.52 -7.97 10.24
C LEU A 69 -10.85 -8.39 8.81
N ASP A 70 -11.16 -7.41 7.98
CA ASP A 70 -11.23 -7.55 6.52
C ASP A 70 -9.82 -7.37 5.94
N GLY A 71 -8.98 -8.42 6.04
CA GLY A 71 -7.58 -8.36 5.63
C GLY A 71 -7.40 -7.96 4.16
N LYS A 72 -8.30 -8.41 3.28
CA LYS A 72 -8.28 -8.01 1.87
C LYS A 72 -8.53 -6.51 1.71
N ARG A 73 -9.48 -5.94 2.44
CA ARG A 73 -9.73 -4.49 2.43
C ARG A 73 -8.56 -3.71 3.02
N LEU A 74 -7.95 -4.22 4.09
CA LEU A 74 -6.77 -3.61 4.71
C LEU A 74 -5.60 -3.50 3.71
N SER A 75 -5.19 -4.61 3.10
CA SER A 75 -4.10 -4.61 2.12
C SER A 75 -4.38 -3.65 0.96
N LEU A 76 -5.63 -3.58 0.50
CA LEU A 76 -6.03 -2.65 -0.56
C LEU A 76 -5.97 -1.19 -0.15
N ARG A 77 -6.41 -0.88 1.07
CA ARG A 77 -6.35 0.47 1.62
C ARG A 77 -4.91 0.94 1.81
N ILE A 78 -4.04 0.05 2.25
CA ILE A 78 -2.60 0.33 2.34
C ILE A 78 -2.05 0.65 0.95
N ALA A 79 -2.28 -0.20 -0.06
CA ALA A 79 -1.79 0.03 -1.41
C ALA A 79 -2.29 1.34 -2.02
N ILE A 80 -3.56 1.70 -1.77
CA ILE A 80 -4.15 2.97 -2.20
C ILE A 80 -3.47 4.16 -1.52
N GLU A 81 -3.32 4.12 -0.19
CA GLU A 81 -2.74 5.25 0.54
C GLU A 81 -1.21 5.35 0.36
N SER A 82 -0.55 4.24 0.01
CA SER A 82 0.85 4.21 -0.44
C SER A 82 1.04 4.72 -1.86
N THR A 83 -0.02 4.85 -2.67
CA THR A 83 0.06 5.38 -4.04
C THR A 83 -0.27 6.87 -4.04
N LEU A 84 0.76 7.71 -4.19
CA LEU A 84 0.63 9.17 -4.27
C LEU A 84 0.21 9.62 -5.68
N TYR A 85 0.67 8.91 -6.71
CA TYR A 85 0.29 9.16 -8.09
C TYR A 85 0.19 7.85 -8.88
N PRO A 86 -0.91 7.58 -9.60
CA PRO A 86 -2.17 8.33 -9.57
C PRO A 86 -2.84 8.24 -8.18
N ASP A 87 -3.39 9.36 -7.69
CA ASP A 87 -4.15 9.35 -6.43
C ASP A 87 -5.55 8.74 -6.66
N PHE A 88 -5.74 7.50 -6.21
CA PHE A 88 -7.03 6.80 -6.33
C PHE A 88 -8.16 7.41 -5.49
N ARG A 89 -7.87 8.41 -4.64
CA ARG A 89 -8.88 9.17 -3.90
C ARG A 89 -9.22 10.49 -4.58
N ASN A 90 -8.55 10.82 -5.70
CA ASN A 90 -8.81 12.03 -6.44
C ASN A 90 -10.25 12.04 -6.97
N ALA A 91 -11.01 13.07 -6.59
CA ALA A 91 -12.44 13.17 -6.91
C ALA A 91 -12.71 13.29 -8.42
N GLU A 92 -11.82 13.95 -9.16
CA GLU A 92 -11.95 14.09 -10.61
C GLU A 92 -11.70 12.75 -11.32
N LEU A 93 -10.68 12.01 -10.89
CA LEU A 93 -10.39 10.67 -11.40
C LEU A 93 -11.51 9.67 -11.06
N LEU A 94 -12.02 9.68 -9.83
CA LEU A 94 -13.17 8.88 -9.43
C LEU A 94 -14.39 9.19 -10.33
N LYS A 95 -14.68 10.48 -10.53
CA LYS A 95 -15.79 10.94 -11.37
C LYS A 95 -15.62 10.54 -12.84
N SER A 96 -14.41 10.57 -13.39
CA SER A 96 -14.17 10.20 -14.79
C SER A 96 -14.42 8.71 -15.06
N TYR A 97 -14.27 7.86 -14.04
CA TYR A 97 -14.62 6.45 -14.08
C TYR A 97 -16.07 6.15 -13.63
N GLY A 98 -16.81 7.15 -13.13
CA GLY A 98 -18.15 6.96 -12.57
C GLY A 98 -18.16 6.15 -11.27
N LEU A 99 -17.06 6.19 -10.51
CA LEU A 99 -16.86 5.41 -9.28
C LEU A 99 -16.81 6.33 -8.06
N THR A 100 -17.12 5.77 -6.89
CA THR A 100 -17.02 6.46 -5.60
C THR A 100 -16.04 5.80 -4.63
N ASP A 101 -15.67 4.54 -4.88
CA ASP A 101 -14.72 3.79 -4.05
C ASP A 101 -13.33 3.78 -4.71
N PRO A 102 -12.28 4.30 -4.04
CA PRO A 102 -10.90 4.20 -4.50
C PRO A 102 -10.45 2.78 -4.82
N VAL A 103 -10.98 1.76 -4.12
CA VAL A 103 -10.66 0.35 -4.40
C VAL A 103 -11.18 -0.11 -5.76
N ASP A 104 -12.37 0.35 -6.15
CA ASP A 104 -12.91 0.01 -7.46
C ASP A 104 -12.20 0.81 -8.56
N LEU A 105 -11.79 2.04 -8.27
CA LEU A 105 -10.99 2.84 -9.19
C LEU A 105 -9.62 2.21 -9.46
N ALA A 106 -8.92 1.71 -8.44
CA ALA A 106 -7.64 1.03 -8.62
C ALA A 106 -7.75 -0.17 -9.58
N LYS A 107 -8.81 -0.98 -9.46
CA LYS A 107 -9.08 -2.10 -10.38
C LYS A 107 -9.43 -1.64 -11.80
N ALA A 108 -10.12 -0.51 -11.94
CA ALA A 108 -10.48 0.03 -13.25
C ALA A 108 -9.25 0.58 -14.00
N VAL A 109 -8.40 1.33 -13.28
CA VAL A 109 -7.13 1.85 -13.78
C VAL A 109 -6.17 0.70 -14.11
N LEU A 110 -6.01 -0.26 -13.21
CA LEU A 110 -5.18 -1.46 -13.38
C LEU A 110 -6.03 -2.64 -13.87
N SER A 111 -6.66 -2.46 -15.03
CA SER A 111 -7.66 -3.39 -15.57
C SER A 111 -7.10 -4.73 -16.07
N VAL A 112 -5.77 -4.87 -16.18
CA VAL A 112 -5.12 -6.16 -16.45
C VAL A 112 -4.69 -6.78 -15.12
N GLY A 113 -5.09 -8.03 -14.86
CA GLY A 113 -4.83 -8.69 -13.58
C GLY A 113 -3.37 -8.74 -13.15
N GLY A 114 -2.44 -8.86 -14.11
CA GLY A 114 -1.00 -8.79 -13.84
C GLY A 114 -0.54 -7.41 -13.34
N GLU A 115 -1.07 -6.33 -13.90
CA GLU A 115 -0.73 -4.95 -13.46
C GLU A 115 -1.22 -4.69 -12.03
N TYR A 116 -2.43 -5.18 -11.72
CA TYR A 116 -2.99 -5.08 -10.38
C TYR A 116 -2.19 -5.91 -9.36
N MET A 117 -1.75 -7.11 -9.75
CA MET A 117 -0.91 -7.95 -8.89
C MET A 117 0.45 -7.30 -8.63
N GLU A 118 1.11 -6.79 -9.68
CA GLU A 118 2.39 -6.07 -9.58
C GLU A 118 2.26 -4.87 -8.64
N TRP A 119 1.20 -4.07 -8.77
CA TRP A 119 0.95 -2.94 -7.88
C TRP A 119 0.79 -3.34 -6.41
N MET A 120 0.12 -4.46 -6.13
CA MET A 120 0.00 -4.98 -4.77
C MET A 120 1.35 -5.47 -4.22
N GLN A 121 2.18 -6.09 -5.05
CA GLN A 121 3.53 -6.52 -4.69
C GLN A 121 4.43 -5.31 -4.39
N GLU A 122 4.44 -4.32 -5.26
CA GLU A 122 5.21 -3.08 -5.06
C GLU A 122 4.74 -2.30 -3.83
N SER A 123 3.43 -2.32 -3.53
CA SER A 123 2.92 -1.80 -2.26
C SER A 123 3.50 -2.53 -1.05
N ASN A 124 3.58 -3.86 -1.07
CA ASN A 124 4.16 -4.63 0.02
C ASN A 124 5.67 -4.35 0.16
N ARG A 125 6.40 -4.37 -0.95
CA ARG A 125 7.83 -4.03 -1.01
C ARG A 125 8.12 -2.68 -0.38
N ILE A 126 7.38 -1.65 -0.79
CA ILE A 126 7.56 -0.26 -0.32
C ILE A 126 7.25 -0.13 1.17
N ASN A 127 6.25 -0.85 1.69
CA ASN A 127 5.94 -0.84 3.11
C ASN A 127 6.85 -1.77 3.94
N GLY A 128 7.79 -2.48 3.32
CA GLY A 128 8.68 -3.42 3.98
C GLY A 128 7.97 -4.66 4.51
N PHE A 129 6.89 -5.09 3.84
CA PHE A 129 6.13 -6.30 4.19
C PHE A 129 6.54 -7.53 3.38
N ASP A 130 7.36 -7.37 2.34
CA ASP A 130 7.94 -8.52 1.67
C ASP A 130 8.86 -9.26 2.65
N GLU A 131 8.74 -10.59 2.67
CA GLU A 131 9.72 -11.47 3.30
C GLU A 131 11.06 -11.17 2.63
N SER A 132 11.94 -10.43 3.33
CA SER A 132 13.26 -10.14 2.79
C SER A 132 13.98 -11.46 2.52
N GLU A 133 14.62 -11.59 1.35
CA GLU A 133 15.51 -12.70 0.99
C GLU A 133 16.59 -13.02 2.06
N ASP A 134 16.79 -12.13 3.04
CA ASP A 134 17.58 -12.36 4.24
C ASP A 134 17.11 -13.57 5.09
N GLU A 135 15.83 -13.99 5.02
CA GLU A 135 15.37 -15.24 5.69
C GLU A 135 15.78 -16.51 4.91
N LEU A 136 16.05 -16.42 3.60
CA LEU A 136 16.47 -17.56 2.78
C LEU A 136 17.97 -17.91 2.90
N ILE A 137 18.79 -17.01 3.48
CA ILE A 137 20.24 -17.23 3.62
C ILE A 137 20.58 -18.11 4.85
N ASP A 138 19.73 -18.13 5.88
CA ASP A 138 19.96 -18.95 7.08
C ASP A 138 19.54 -20.43 6.92
N ASP A 139 18.69 -20.75 5.93
CA ASP A 139 18.21 -22.13 5.69
C ASP A 139 19.09 -22.96 4.72
N VAL A 140 20.15 -22.39 4.14
CA VAL A 140 21.10 -23.12 3.26
C VAL A 140 22.38 -23.55 4.01
N LYS A 141 22.47 -23.27 5.31
CA LYS A 141 23.67 -23.59 6.14
C LYS A 141 23.47 -24.69 7.18
N ASN A 142 22.35 -25.41 7.17
CA ASN A 142 22.13 -26.59 8.01
C ASN A 142 22.12 -27.90 7.19
#